data_AF-L1J3A7-F1
#
_entry.id   AF-L1J3A7-F1
#
_cell.length_a   1.000
_cell.length_b   1.000
_cell.length_c   1.000
_cell.angle_alpha   90.00
_cell.angle_beta   90.00
_cell.angle_gamma   90.00
#
_symmetry.space_group_name_H-M   'P 1'
#
loop_
_entity.id
_entity.type
_entity.pdbx_description
1 polymer ?
#
loop_
_entity_poly.entity_id
_entity_poly.type
_entity_poly.pdbx_seq_one_letter_code
_entity_poly.pdbx_strand_id
1 'polypeptide(L)'
;MCNEVAASGPLKRHKTRGHDASRTRDKWRKNAESKRVLGEKGMKCLKGFLDEEIAVMPQAGNENLPSIFVTPAEIIRYTLASFASKGCGRRGQAAPMFAEVYGSVAHRVVCTDVEIENLPNPPTDFDVRFYIPKLFGCDMSCFDICRNIIEELLAMKLRLILQAEDPSACMITLVRTKYFQKQVVVGNSFSLLSIGDFNSGKAIDIEFWRNLEGGRKYFDDANSFVIPLNLEQLAGVMPVNAFTMTESFQRALDLAAAKTLVVDEPLNVLNGLTLYAHALCHKILLPEDIACEDSYGTLFADSFMDTCFMLQGRF
;
A
#
# COMPACT_ATOMS: atom_id res chain seq x y z
N MET A 1 -29.76 -58.55 -10.73
CA MET A 1 -29.71 -58.13 -12.14
C MET A 1 -29.07 -56.76 -12.19
N CYS A 2 -28.08 -56.63 -13.06
CA CYS A 2 -27.20 -55.49 -13.24
C CYS A 2 -27.85 -54.32 -14.02
N ASN A 3 -27.06 -53.23 -14.10
CA ASN A 3 -27.09 -52.11 -15.06
C ASN A 3 -27.69 -50.81 -14.48
N GLU A 4 -27.10 -49.62 -14.60
CA GLU A 4 -25.88 -49.16 -15.30
C GLU A 4 -25.45 -47.84 -14.64
N VAL A 5 -24.14 -47.72 -14.34
CA VAL A 5 -23.51 -46.49 -13.86
C VAL A 5 -23.11 -45.68 -15.08
N ALA A 6 -23.77 -44.55 -15.32
CA ALA A 6 -23.32 -43.58 -16.31
C ALA A 6 -22.11 -42.82 -15.74
N ALA A 7 -20.94 -43.11 -16.30
CA ALA A 7 -19.69 -42.42 -16.02
C ALA A 7 -19.77 -40.96 -16.49
N SER A 8 -19.81 -40.01 -15.55
CA SER A 8 -19.45 -38.61 -15.82
C SER A 8 -17.92 -38.52 -15.88
N GLY A 9 -17.41 -38.23 -17.07
CA GLY A 9 -15.98 -38.14 -17.35
C GLY A 9 -15.28 -37.04 -16.53
N PRO A 10 -13.94 -37.11 -16.41
CA PRO A 10 -13.17 -36.10 -15.70
C PRO A 10 -13.35 -34.74 -16.37
N LEU A 11 -13.77 -33.74 -15.58
CA LEU A 11 -13.69 -32.32 -15.92
C LEU A 11 -12.31 -32.03 -16.51
N LYS A 12 -12.27 -31.70 -17.79
CA LYS A 12 -11.06 -31.23 -18.47
C LYS A 12 -10.56 -30.01 -17.71
N ARG A 13 -9.54 -30.20 -16.88
CA ARG A 13 -8.71 -29.10 -16.37
C ARG A 13 -8.18 -28.37 -17.60
N HIS A 14 -8.69 -27.17 -17.85
CA HIS A 14 -8.02 -26.23 -18.72
C HIS A 14 -6.63 -26.03 -18.13
N LYS A 15 -5.63 -26.65 -18.76
CA LYS A 15 -4.24 -26.26 -18.62
C LYS A 15 -4.16 -24.83 -19.14
N THR A 16 -4.32 -23.85 -18.25
CA THR A 16 -3.72 -22.55 -18.46
C THR A 16 -2.23 -22.82 -18.64
N ARG A 17 -1.76 -22.59 -19.86
CA ARG A 17 -0.32 -22.58 -20.17
C ARG A 17 0.30 -21.65 -19.13
N GLY A 18 1.13 -22.20 -18.26
CA GLY A 18 1.98 -21.43 -17.39
C GLY A 18 2.85 -20.55 -18.25
N HIS A 19 2.42 -19.31 -18.47
CA HIS A 19 3.35 -18.26 -18.80
C HIS A 19 4.26 -18.14 -17.59
N ASP A 20 5.52 -18.47 -17.85
CA ASP A 20 6.67 -18.42 -16.98
C ASP A 20 6.70 -17.08 -16.21
N ALA A 21 6.07 -17.07 -15.02
CA ALA A 21 5.91 -15.92 -14.14
C ALA A 21 7.24 -15.48 -13.48
N SER A 22 8.33 -16.20 -13.74
CA SER A 22 9.68 -15.93 -13.24
C SER A 22 10.34 -14.67 -13.85
N ARG A 23 9.69 -14.01 -14.84
CA ARG A 23 10.23 -12.86 -15.58
C ARG A 23 9.54 -11.51 -15.31
N THR A 24 8.50 -11.44 -14.47
CA THR A 24 7.75 -10.21 -14.17
C THR A 24 8.18 -9.54 -12.87
N ARG A 25 9.50 -9.42 -12.62
CA ARG A 25 9.98 -8.46 -11.62
C ARG A 25 9.82 -7.04 -12.16
N ASP A 26 8.75 -6.37 -11.74
CA ASP A 26 8.50 -4.94 -11.89
C ASP A 26 9.09 -4.33 -13.18
N LYS A 27 8.68 -4.83 -14.36
CA LYS A 27 9.20 -4.35 -15.65
C LYS A 27 9.08 -2.82 -15.76
N TRP A 28 8.00 -2.29 -15.21
CA TRP A 28 7.75 -0.85 -15.08
C TRP A 28 8.85 -0.11 -14.30
N ARG A 29 9.55 -0.71 -13.32
CA ARG A 29 10.66 0.00 -12.62
C ARG A 29 11.90 0.18 -13.50
N LYS A 30 12.07 -0.69 -14.50
CA LYS A 30 13.20 -0.65 -15.44
C LYS A 30 12.88 0.12 -16.70
N ASN A 31 11.59 0.32 -17.01
CA ASN A 31 11.17 1.14 -18.12
C ASN A 31 11.49 2.62 -17.82
N ALA A 32 12.02 3.34 -18.81
CA ALA A 32 12.28 4.77 -18.69
C ALA A 32 10.98 5.58 -18.86
N GLU A 33 10.02 5.07 -19.64
CA GLU A 33 8.76 5.75 -19.96
C GLU A 33 7.76 5.75 -18.79
N SER A 34 7.99 4.90 -17.79
CA SER A 34 7.17 4.74 -16.59
C SER A 34 7.68 5.58 -15.41
N LYS A 35 8.68 6.46 -15.60
CA LYS A 35 9.24 7.28 -14.52
C LYS A 35 9.45 8.73 -14.94
N ARG A 36 9.36 9.62 -13.94
CA ARG A 36 9.58 11.06 -14.09
C ARG A 36 10.25 11.62 -12.84
N VAL A 37 11.21 12.52 -13.01
CA VAL A 37 11.77 13.30 -11.90
C VAL A 37 10.72 14.32 -11.45
N LEU A 38 10.43 14.39 -10.15
CA LEU A 38 9.52 15.39 -9.61
C LEU A 38 10.13 16.79 -9.72
N GLY A 39 9.35 17.74 -10.23
CA GLY A 39 9.67 19.16 -10.23
C GLY A 39 9.46 19.81 -8.86
N GLU A 40 9.61 21.14 -8.81
CA GLU A 40 9.52 21.91 -7.57
C GLU A 40 8.13 21.83 -6.92
N LYS A 41 7.05 21.86 -7.73
CA LYS A 41 5.66 21.83 -7.24
C LYS A 41 5.35 20.46 -6.63
N GLY A 42 5.71 19.37 -7.31
CA GLY A 42 5.59 18.01 -6.80
C GLY A 42 6.41 17.81 -5.53
N MET A 43 7.67 18.25 -5.51
CA MET A 43 8.52 18.15 -4.33
C MET A 43 7.97 18.93 -3.13
N LYS A 44 7.46 20.14 -3.34
CA LYS A 44 6.82 20.94 -2.29
C LYS A 44 5.56 20.24 -1.76
N CYS A 45 4.74 19.68 -2.65
CA CYS A 45 3.55 18.93 -2.29
C CYS A 45 3.90 17.68 -1.47
N LEU A 46 4.86 16.89 -1.93
CA LEU A 46 5.34 15.69 -1.24
C LEU A 46 5.88 16.02 0.15
N LYS A 47 6.68 17.09 0.25
CA LYS A 47 7.21 17.56 1.54
C LYS A 47 6.10 17.96 2.50
N GLY A 48 5.04 18.62 2.00
CA GLY A 48 3.86 18.93 2.79
C GLY A 48 3.24 17.72 3.47
N PHE A 49 3.07 16.60 2.73
CA PHE A 49 2.56 15.35 3.32
C PHE A 49 3.58 14.65 4.21
N LEU A 50 4.86 14.67 3.84
CA LEU A 50 5.93 14.01 4.62
C LEU A 50 6.16 14.68 5.98
N ASP A 51 6.00 16.00 6.05
CA ASP A 51 6.21 16.81 7.25
C ASP A 51 4.90 17.06 8.02
N GLU A 52 3.76 16.55 7.53
CA GLU A 52 2.48 16.66 8.22
C GLU A 52 2.52 15.88 9.54
N GLU A 53 2.20 16.58 10.63
CA GLU A 53 2.11 15.96 11.95
C GLU A 53 0.75 15.28 12.11
N ILE A 54 0.80 13.98 12.40
CA ILE A 54 -0.37 13.12 12.60
C ILE A 54 -0.41 12.69 14.06
N ALA A 55 -1.54 12.94 14.71
CA ALA A 55 -1.82 12.46 16.05
C ALA A 55 -2.20 10.98 15.99
N VAL A 56 -1.40 10.13 16.63
CA VAL A 56 -1.72 8.72 16.88
C VAL A 56 -2.42 8.64 18.22
N MET A 57 -3.74 8.47 18.16
CA MET A 57 -4.59 8.42 19.33
C MET A 57 -4.68 6.99 19.88
N PRO A 58 -4.81 6.85 21.21
CA PRO A 58 -5.18 5.57 21.77
C PRO A 58 -6.61 5.19 21.32
N GLN A 59 -6.87 3.89 21.18
CA GLN A 59 -8.19 3.34 20.87
C GLN A 59 -9.23 3.81 21.90
N ALA A 60 -10.50 3.87 21.48
CA ALA A 60 -11.62 4.28 22.33
C ALA A 60 -11.64 3.59 23.70
N GLY A 61 -12.00 4.32 24.76
CA GLY A 61 -12.01 3.84 26.14
C GLY A 61 -10.64 3.89 26.86
N ASN A 62 -9.68 4.65 26.32
CA ASN A 62 -8.36 4.85 26.92
C ASN A 62 -7.99 6.35 26.99
N GLU A 63 -8.95 7.20 27.36
CA GLU A 63 -8.86 8.66 27.32
C GLU A 63 -7.76 9.25 28.20
N ASN A 64 -7.27 8.48 29.18
CA ASN A 64 -6.18 8.88 30.07
C ASN A 64 -4.79 8.70 29.44
N LEU A 65 -4.69 8.07 28.27
CA LEU A 65 -3.42 7.92 27.55
C LEU A 65 -3.18 9.12 26.63
N PRO A 66 -1.95 9.65 26.56
CA PRO A 66 -1.67 10.81 25.72
C PRO A 66 -1.66 10.46 24.23
N SER A 67 -1.88 11.44 23.37
CA SER A 67 -1.66 11.26 21.93
C SER A 67 -0.17 11.26 21.59
N ILE A 68 0.25 10.42 20.64
CA ILE A 68 1.63 10.38 20.14
C ILE A 68 1.68 11.12 18.80
N PHE A 69 2.54 12.11 18.65
CA PHE A 69 2.68 12.86 17.40
C PHE A 69 3.85 12.34 16.56
N VAL A 70 3.57 11.99 15.30
CA VAL A 70 4.55 11.49 14.33
C VAL A 70 4.33 12.15 12.97
N THR A 71 5.37 12.19 12.15
CA THR A 71 5.23 12.49 10.71
C THR A 71 5.51 11.26 9.85
N PRO A 72 4.94 11.18 8.63
CA PRO A 72 5.30 10.12 7.69
C PRO A 72 6.80 10.05 7.39
N ALA A 73 7.49 11.19 7.32
CA ALA A 73 8.94 11.21 7.15
C ALA A 73 9.69 10.53 8.31
N GLU A 74 9.26 10.74 9.56
CA GLU A 74 9.85 10.08 10.73
C GLU A 74 9.67 8.55 10.66
N ILE A 75 8.46 8.09 10.34
CA ILE A 75 8.13 6.67 10.18
C ILE A 75 9.03 6.04 9.12
N ILE A 76 9.16 6.68 7.95
CA ILE A 76 9.98 6.17 6.86
C ILE A 76 11.46 6.14 7.25
N ARG A 77 12.00 7.25 7.76
CA ARG A 77 13.43 7.34 8.13
C ARG A 77 13.78 6.31 9.19
N TYR A 78 12.97 6.20 10.25
CA TYR A 78 13.23 5.25 11.33
C TYR A 78 13.16 3.81 10.84
N THR A 79 12.18 3.48 10.01
CA THR A 79 12.02 2.13 9.47
C THR A 79 13.19 1.73 8.56
N LEU A 80 13.58 2.59 7.63
CA LEU A 80 14.71 2.33 6.72
C LEU A 80 16.04 2.24 7.49
N ALA A 81 16.26 3.11 8.47
CA ALA A 81 17.44 3.05 9.34
C ALA A 81 17.47 1.76 10.17
N SER A 82 16.32 1.30 10.66
CA SER A 82 16.18 0.05 11.40
C SER A 82 16.41 -1.18 10.52
N PHE A 83 15.95 -1.15 9.27
CA PHE A 83 16.27 -2.19 8.29
C PHE A 83 17.77 -2.26 8.01
N ALA A 84 18.43 -1.11 7.87
CA ALA A 84 19.87 -1.03 7.69
C ALA A 84 20.62 -1.59 8.90
N SER A 85 20.31 -1.11 10.11
CA SER A 85 21.03 -1.50 11.33
C SER A 85 20.86 -2.98 11.66
N LYS A 86 19.64 -3.52 11.55
CA LYS A 86 19.36 -4.96 11.72
C LYS A 86 19.91 -5.80 10.55
N GLY A 87 20.26 -5.18 9.42
CA GLY A 87 20.82 -5.79 8.22
C GLY A 87 22.35 -5.82 8.10
N CYS A 88 23.08 -4.97 8.84
CA CYS A 88 24.53 -4.76 8.73
C CYS A 88 25.43 -5.96 9.12
N GLY A 89 24.88 -7.15 9.41
CA GLY A 89 25.65 -8.33 9.84
C GLY A 89 25.98 -9.38 8.76
N ARG A 90 25.38 -9.30 7.56
CA ARG A 90 25.56 -10.35 6.53
C ARG A 90 26.20 -9.78 5.26
N ARG A 91 27.45 -10.16 5.01
CA ARG A 91 28.21 -9.81 3.79
C ARG A 91 27.43 -10.19 2.53
N GLY A 92 27.02 -9.18 1.79
CA GLY A 92 26.35 -9.27 0.49
C GLY A 92 25.81 -7.89 0.15
N GLN A 93 25.87 -7.47 -1.12
CA GLN A 93 25.36 -6.17 -1.57
C GLN A 93 23.95 -5.94 -1.00
N ALA A 94 23.82 -5.01 -0.06
CA ALA A 94 22.53 -4.63 0.48
C ALA A 94 21.71 -4.11 -0.71
N ALA A 95 20.62 -4.80 -1.05
CA ALA A 95 19.67 -4.30 -2.02
C ALA A 95 19.22 -2.89 -1.56
N PRO A 96 19.03 -1.93 -2.47
CA PRO A 96 18.60 -0.60 -2.09
C PRO A 96 17.29 -0.68 -1.30
N MET A 97 17.30 -0.14 -0.09
CA MET A 97 16.13 -0.07 0.79
C MET A 97 15.42 1.26 0.54
N PHE A 98 14.14 1.17 0.23
CA PHE A 98 13.28 2.33 0.01
C PHE A 98 11.88 2.03 0.53
N ALA A 99 11.14 3.10 0.82
CA ALA A 99 9.72 3.06 1.06
C ALA A 99 8.99 3.59 -0.18
N GLU A 100 7.89 2.98 -0.58
CA GLU A 100 7.02 3.52 -1.63
C GLU A 100 5.86 4.25 -1.01
N VAL A 101 5.79 5.56 -1.25
CA VAL A 101 4.55 6.31 -1.07
C VAL A 101 3.65 6.00 -2.26
N TYR A 102 2.40 5.64 -2.00
CA TYR A 102 1.46 5.25 -3.05
C TYR A 102 0.06 5.80 -2.76
N GLY A 103 -0.95 5.35 -3.50
CA GLY A 103 -2.34 5.73 -3.28
C GLY A 103 -2.61 7.21 -3.61
N SER A 104 -3.57 7.79 -2.91
CA SER A 104 -4.07 9.14 -3.17
C SER A 104 -2.99 10.22 -2.96
N VAL A 105 -2.03 10.00 -2.06
CA VAL A 105 -0.89 10.91 -1.86
C VAL A 105 0.02 10.94 -3.08
N ALA A 106 0.44 9.79 -3.60
CA ALA A 106 1.29 9.74 -4.79
C ALA A 106 0.59 10.37 -6.01
N HIS A 107 -0.70 10.07 -6.21
CA HIS A 107 -1.52 10.73 -7.23
C HIS A 107 -1.55 12.25 -7.05
N ARG A 108 -1.86 12.75 -5.84
CA ARG A 108 -1.92 14.18 -5.56
C ARG A 108 -0.61 14.89 -5.85
N VAL A 109 0.51 14.31 -5.43
CA VAL A 109 1.86 14.86 -5.67
C VAL A 109 2.17 14.95 -7.16
N VAL A 110 1.98 13.85 -7.90
CA VAL A 110 2.28 13.80 -9.33
C VAL A 110 1.40 14.78 -10.11
N CYS A 111 0.10 14.78 -9.85
CA CYS A 111 -0.84 15.66 -10.53
C CYS A 111 -0.60 17.15 -10.20
N THR A 112 -0.17 17.47 -8.97
CA THR A 112 0.24 18.82 -8.61
C THR A 112 1.52 19.25 -9.34
N ASP A 113 2.45 18.33 -9.56
CA ASP A 113 3.70 18.63 -10.27
C ASP A 113 3.48 19.03 -11.73
N VAL A 114 2.44 18.48 -12.35
CA VAL A 114 2.05 18.76 -13.74
C VAL A 114 0.85 19.70 -13.85
N GLU A 115 0.40 20.28 -12.73
CA GLU A 115 -0.68 21.26 -12.67
C GLU A 115 -2.03 20.78 -13.22
N ILE A 116 -2.38 19.51 -13.00
CA ILE A 116 -3.74 19.05 -13.27
C ILE A 116 -4.71 19.77 -12.32
N GLU A 117 -5.70 20.44 -12.90
CA GLU A 117 -6.72 21.20 -12.18
C GLU A 117 -7.83 20.29 -11.60
N ASN A 118 -8.63 20.85 -10.68
CA ASN A 118 -9.83 20.19 -10.13
C ASN A 118 -9.59 18.79 -9.56
N LEU A 119 -8.43 18.61 -8.92
CA LEU A 119 -8.11 17.41 -8.18
C LEU A 119 -9.14 17.21 -7.05
N PRO A 120 -9.49 15.95 -6.75
CA PRO A 120 -10.39 15.63 -5.65
C PRO A 120 -9.83 16.15 -4.31
N ASN A 121 -10.63 16.00 -3.26
CA ASN A 121 -10.25 16.43 -1.91
C ASN A 121 -8.85 15.93 -1.52
N PRO A 122 -8.10 16.70 -0.71
CA PRO A 122 -6.82 16.25 -0.19
C PRO A 122 -6.93 14.85 0.42
N PRO A 123 -5.94 13.97 0.19
CA PRO A 123 -5.88 12.67 0.83
C PRO A 123 -5.96 12.80 2.35
N THR A 124 -6.76 11.94 2.99
CA THR A 124 -6.83 11.83 4.46
C THR A 124 -5.78 10.88 5.00
N ASP A 125 -5.48 9.82 4.24
CA ASP A 125 -4.54 8.77 4.62
C ASP A 125 -3.20 8.91 3.90
N PHE A 126 -2.13 8.60 4.63
CA PHE A 126 -0.79 8.47 4.09
C PHE A 126 -0.43 7.00 3.92
N ASP A 127 -0.49 6.52 2.68
CA ASP A 127 -0.16 5.15 2.32
C ASP A 127 1.33 4.98 2.05
N VAL A 128 1.98 4.11 2.83
CA VAL A 128 3.40 3.80 2.65
C VAL A 128 3.68 2.31 2.70
N ARG A 129 4.59 1.88 1.84
CA ARG A 129 4.96 0.47 1.70
C ARG A 129 6.46 0.26 1.83
N PHE A 130 6.84 -0.79 2.53
CA PHE A 130 8.20 -1.25 2.68
C PHE A 130 8.34 -2.67 2.14
N TYR A 131 9.42 -2.92 1.42
CA TYR A 131 9.80 -4.27 1.03
C TYR A 131 10.68 -4.89 2.10
N ILE A 132 10.21 -5.99 2.68
CA ILE A 132 10.93 -6.70 3.74
C ILE A 132 12.26 -7.22 3.18
N PRO A 133 13.39 -6.85 3.79
CA PRO A 133 14.70 -7.34 3.37
C PRO A 133 14.75 -8.86 3.45
N LYS A 134 15.26 -9.53 2.41
CA LYS A 134 15.41 -11.00 2.38
C LYS A 134 16.18 -11.56 3.59
N LEU A 135 17.05 -10.74 4.18
CA LEU A 135 17.87 -11.12 5.32
C LEU A 135 17.05 -11.32 6.62
N PHE A 136 15.82 -10.79 6.69
CA PHE A 136 14.89 -11.01 7.81
C PHE A 136 14.24 -12.40 7.78
N GLY A 137 14.59 -13.25 6.80
CA GLY A 137 13.99 -14.56 6.62
C GLY A 137 12.76 -14.53 5.72
N CYS A 138 12.22 -15.71 5.47
CA CYS A 138 11.06 -15.95 4.61
C CYS A 138 9.89 -16.57 5.39
N ASP A 139 9.93 -16.53 6.73
CA ASP A 139 8.94 -17.03 7.65
C ASP A 139 8.16 -15.88 8.31
N MET A 140 7.09 -16.21 9.04
CA MET A 140 6.18 -15.21 9.64
C MET A 140 6.84 -14.26 10.64
N SER A 141 7.98 -14.66 11.22
CA SER A 141 8.74 -13.83 12.16
C SER A 141 9.24 -12.52 11.55
N CYS A 142 9.38 -12.43 10.22
CA CYS A 142 9.79 -11.19 9.57
C CYS A 142 8.75 -10.07 9.73
N PHE A 143 7.46 -10.40 9.82
CA PHE A 143 6.40 -9.42 10.07
C PHE A 143 6.42 -8.93 11.52
N ASP A 144 6.75 -9.80 12.47
CA ASP A 144 6.95 -9.39 13.86
C ASP A 144 8.13 -8.43 13.99
N ILE A 145 9.24 -8.67 13.29
CA ILE A 145 10.38 -7.74 13.24
C ILE A 145 9.94 -6.37 12.73
N CYS A 146 9.18 -6.32 11.63
CA CYS A 146 8.71 -5.07 11.04
C CYS A 146 7.72 -4.33 11.96
N ARG A 147 6.80 -5.05 12.61
CA ARG A 147 5.89 -4.46 13.59
C ARG A 147 6.65 -3.90 14.79
N ASN A 148 7.61 -4.65 15.33
CA ASN A 148 8.41 -4.22 16.47
C ASN A 148 9.16 -2.91 16.17
N ILE A 149 9.59 -2.67 14.93
CA ILE A 149 10.22 -1.40 14.54
C ILE A 149 9.24 -0.21 14.72
N ILE A 150 7.98 -0.37 14.31
CA ILE A 150 6.97 0.68 14.50
C ILE A 150 6.63 0.85 15.99
N GLU A 151 6.52 -0.26 16.72
CA GLU A 151 6.29 -0.23 18.17
C GLU A 151 7.42 0.46 18.93
N GLU A 152 8.68 0.17 18.58
CA GLU A 152 9.88 0.80 19.13
C GLU A 152 9.82 2.32 18.95
N LEU A 153 9.51 2.80 17.74
CA LEU A 153 9.37 4.23 17.46
C LEU A 153 8.29 4.90 18.32
N LEU A 154 7.08 4.33 18.33
CA LEU A 154 5.96 4.89 19.09
C LEU A 154 6.21 4.84 20.60
N ALA A 155 6.84 3.77 21.11
CA ALA A 155 7.18 3.67 22.53
C ALA A 155 8.26 4.68 22.93
N MET A 156 9.25 4.95 22.07
CA MET A 156 10.21 6.04 22.30
C MET A 156 9.52 7.40 22.38
N LYS A 157 8.59 7.70 21.45
CA LYS A 157 7.83 8.96 21.47
C LYS A 157 6.95 9.07 22.72
N LEU A 158 6.25 7.99 23.07
CA LEU A 158 5.42 7.94 24.27
C LEU A 158 6.25 8.13 25.55
N ARG A 159 7.43 7.51 25.62
CA ARG A 159 8.37 7.71 26.74
C ARG A 159 8.72 9.17 26.92
N LEU A 160 9.02 9.90 25.84
CA LEU A 160 9.36 11.32 25.90
C LEU A 160 8.19 12.15 26.45
N ILE A 161 6.95 11.83 26.05
CA ILE A 161 5.75 12.49 26.55
C ILE A 161 5.55 12.23 28.05
N LEU A 162 5.78 10.99 28.49
CA LEU A 162 5.61 10.56 29.88
C LEU A 162 6.83 10.87 30.77
N GLN A 163 7.92 11.41 30.22
CA GLN A 163 9.18 11.68 30.92
C GLN A 163 9.75 10.46 31.68
N ALA A 164 9.61 9.26 31.11
CA ALA A 164 10.05 8.03 31.75
C ALA A 164 11.53 7.68 31.47
N GLU A 165 12.17 6.93 32.38
CA GLU A 165 13.61 6.65 32.33
C GLU A 165 14.06 5.63 31.26
N ASP A 166 13.17 4.79 30.70
CA ASP A 166 13.43 4.00 29.47
C ASP A 166 12.15 3.41 28.85
N PRO A 167 12.13 3.06 27.53
CA PRO A 167 11.01 2.33 26.96
C PRO A 167 11.05 0.89 27.48
N SER A 168 10.31 0.64 28.56
CA SER A 168 10.17 -0.70 29.11
C SER A 168 9.34 -1.60 28.18
N ALA A 169 9.46 -2.92 28.35
CA ALA A 169 8.60 -3.89 27.66
C ALA A 169 7.09 -3.60 27.88
N CYS A 170 6.75 -2.94 28.99
CA CYS A 170 5.40 -2.47 29.28
C CYS A 170 4.94 -1.39 28.28
N MET A 171 5.80 -0.44 27.89
CA MET A 171 5.44 0.60 26.91
C MET A 171 5.20 0.04 25.51
N ILE A 172 6.04 -0.91 25.08
CA ILE A 172 5.85 -1.62 23.80
C ILE A 172 4.50 -2.35 23.80
N THR A 173 4.19 -3.04 24.90
CA THR A 173 2.90 -3.73 25.08
C THR A 173 1.73 -2.75 25.05
N LEU A 174 1.88 -1.59 25.69
CA LEU A 174 0.87 -0.53 25.70
C LEU A 174 0.62 0.01 24.29
N VAL A 175 1.68 0.34 23.55
CA VAL A 175 1.58 0.78 22.14
C VAL A 175 0.83 -0.25 21.30
N ARG A 176 1.28 -1.51 21.34
CA ARG A 176 0.70 -2.61 20.56
C ARG A 176 -0.80 -2.78 20.81
N THR A 177 -1.20 -2.67 22.08
CA THR A 177 -2.58 -2.96 22.49
C THR A 177 -3.49 -1.75 22.37
N LYS A 178 -2.96 -0.53 22.40
CA LYS A 178 -3.78 0.68 22.52
C LYS A 178 -3.64 1.67 21.37
N TYR A 179 -2.58 1.69 20.57
CA TYR A 179 -2.35 2.76 19.59
C TYR A 179 -2.48 2.33 18.13
N PHE A 180 -2.49 1.02 17.84
CA PHE A 180 -2.78 0.54 16.48
C PHE A 180 -4.28 0.50 16.23
N GLN A 181 -4.75 1.21 15.21
CA GLN A 181 -6.17 1.21 14.81
C GLN A 181 -6.53 -0.08 14.08
N LYS A 182 -5.61 -0.56 13.23
CA LYS A 182 -5.79 -1.76 12.43
C LYS A 182 -4.46 -2.51 12.32
N GLN A 183 -4.53 -3.82 12.45
CA GLN A 183 -3.39 -4.72 12.27
C GLN A 183 -3.87 -5.93 11.48
N VAL A 184 -3.29 -6.15 10.31
CA VAL A 184 -3.69 -7.24 9.41
C VAL A 184 -2.46 -7.95 8.90
N VAL A 185 -2.51 -9.28 8.87
CA VAL A 185 -1.53 -10.10 8.16
C VAL A 185 -2.27 -10.92 7.12
N VAL A 186 -1.96 -10.71 5.84
CA VAL A 186 -2.65 -11.37 4.72
C VAL A 186 -1.79 -12.52 4.22
N GLY A 187 -2.11 -13.72 4.73
CA GLY A 187 -1.40 -14.94 4.41
C GLY A 187 0.10 -14.79 4.66
N ASN A 188 0.91 -15.15 3.66
CA ASN A 188 2.37 -15.03 3.69
C ASN A 188 2.89 -13.83 2.88
N SER A 189 2.00 -12.95 2.41
CA SER A 189 2.31 -11.95 1.38
C SER A 189 2.70 -10.61 1.97
N PHE A 190 1.84 -10.05 2.82
CA PHE A 190 2.10 -8.75 3.43
C PHE A 190 1.43 -8.60 4.81
N SER A 191 1.90 -7.61 5.56
CA SER A 191 1.34 -7.13 6.82
C SER A 191 1.00 -5.65 6.68
N LEU A 192 -0.10 -5.19 7.29
CA LEU A 192 -0.55 -3.80 7.32
C LEU A 192 -0.75 -3.38 8.77
N LEU A 193 -0.19 -2.22 9.12
CA LEU A 193 -0.43 -1.52 10.38
C LEU A 193 -1.01 -0.14 10.06
N SER A 194 -2.08 0.26 10.75
CA SER A 194 -2.65 1.60 10.65
C SER A 194 -2.55 2.32 11.99
N ILE A 195 -2.04 3.55 11.96
CA ILE A 195 -1.90 4.45 13.11
C ILE A 195 -2.46 5.83 12.76
N GLY A 196 -3.09 6.51 13.71
CA GLY A 196 -3.59 7.86 13.48
C GLY A 196 -4.70 8.25 14.43
N ASP A 197 -5.54 9.19 13.99
CA ASP A 197 -6.68 9.70 14.73
C ASP A 197 -7.98 9.20 14.09
N PHE A 198 -8.69 8.35 14.85
CA PHE A 198 -9.93 7.72 14.39
C PHE A 198 -11.08 8.72 14.25
N ASN A 199 -10.99 9.91 14.87
CA ASN A 199 -12.03 10.94 14.81
C ASN A 199 -11.90 11.80 13.56
N SER A 200 -10.69 12.22 13.22
CA SER A 200 -10.43 12.97 11.97
C SER A 200 -10.38 12.08 10.74
N GLY A 201 -10.20 10.77 10.93
CA GLY A 201 -10.01 9.82 9.84
C GLY A 201 -8.65 9.96 9.15
N LYS A 202 -7.69 10.67 9.77
CA LYS A 202 -6.32 10.74 9.28
C LYS A 202 -5.50 9.59 9.83
N ALA A 203 -4.92 8.80 8.95
CA ALA A 203 -4.06 7.69 9.31
C ALA A 203 -2.78 7.61 8.46
N ILE A 204 -1.79 6.89 8.98
CA ILE A 204 -0.66 6.38 8.23
C ILE A 204 -0.84 4.87 8.10
N ASP A 205 -1.06 4.41 6.88
CA ASP A 205 -1.20 3.01 6.54
C ASP A 205 0.15 2.46 6.09
N ILE A 206 0.74 1.64 6.95
CA ILE A 206 2.10 1.11 6.83
C ILE A 206 2.03 -0.34 6.40
N GLU A 207 2.43 -0.60 5.16
CA GLU A 207 2.47 -1.95 4.61
C GLU A 207 3.89 -2.53 4.57
N PHE A 208 4.05 -3.77 5.02
CA PHE A 208 5.28 -4.54 4.91
C PHE A 208 5.07 -5.72 3.98
N TRP A 209 5.71 -5.68 2.81
CA TRP A 209 5.56 -6.67 1.76
C TRP A 209 6.76 -7.59 1.68
N ARG A 210 6.49 -8.89 1.60
CA ARG A 210 7.51 -9.81 1.13
C ARG A 210 7.67 -9.61 -0.36
N ASN A 211 8.91 -9.64 -0.83
CA ASN A 211 9.24 -9.56 -2.24
C ASN A 211 8.94 -10.90 -2.93
N LEU A 212 7.66 -11.29 -2.95
CA LEU A 212 7.12 -12.45 -3.65
C LEU A 212 6.66 -12.01 -5.05
N GLU A 213 6.88 -12.88 -6.04
CA GLU A 213 6.47 -12.62 -7.43
C GLU A 213 4.95 -12.40 -7.53
N GLY A 214 4.51 -11.42 -8.34
CA GLY A 214 3.10 -11.12 -8.57
C GLY A 214 2.39 -10.31 -7.48
N GLY A 215 3.12 -9.77 -6.50
CA GLY A 215 2.51 -9.15 -5.32
C GLY A 215 1.74 -7.85 -5.58
N ARG A 216 2.06 -7.08 -6.62
CA ARG A 216 1.51 -5.74 -6.77
C ARG A 216 0.33 -5.69 -7.72
N LYS A 217 -0.86 -5.50 -7.16
CA LYS A 217 -2.07 -5.11 -7.87
C LYS A 217 -2.39 -3.66 -7.54
N TYR A 218 -2.75 -2.89 -8.55
CA TYR A 218 -3.36 -1.58 -8.39
C TYR A 218 -4.74 -1.64 -9.04
N PHE A 219 -5.66 -0.80 -8.57
CA PHE A 219 -7.05 -0.87 -9.02
C PHE A 219 -7.24 -0.18 -10.37
N ASP A 220 -6.72 1.04 -10.49
CA ASP A 220 -6.96 1.90 -11.65
C ASP A 220 -5.68 2.58 -12.15
N ASP A 221 -5.58 2.74 -13.47
CA ASP A 221 -4.39 3.32 -14.12
C ASP A 221 -4.17 4.78 -13.72
N ALA A 222 -5.24 5.55 -13.51
CA ALA A 222 -5.17 6.96 -13.11
C ALA A 222 -4.52 7.17 -11.73
N ASN A 223 -4.61 6.19 -10.82
CA ASN A 223 -3.97 6.20 -9.50
C ASN A 223 -2.80 5.22 -9.38
N SER A 224 -2.22 4.82 -10.50
CA SER A 224 -1.12 3.83 -10.54
C SER A 224 0.25 4.38 -10.09
N PHE A 225 0.31 5.62 -9.60
CA PHE A 225 1.54 6.31 -9.26
C PHE A 225 2.19 5.79 -7.96
N VAL A 226 3.52 5.84 -7.93
CA VAL A 226 4.33 5.67 -6.72
C VAL A 226 5.54 6.55 -6.67
N ILE A 227 5.98 6.83 -5.45
CA ILE A 227 7.15 7.62 -5.17
C ILE A 227 8.05 6.81 -4.23
N PRO A 228 9.06 6.08 -4.75
CA PRO A 228 10.06 5.44 -3.92
C PRO A 228 10.97 6.48 -3.28
N LEU A 229 11.15 6.36 -1.98
CA LEU A 229 11.96 7.22 -1.13
C LEU A 229 12.97 6.39 -0.35
N ASN A 230 14.25 6.68 -0.54
CA ASN A 230 15.34 6.21 0.28
C ASN A 230 15.83 7.32 1.25
N LEU A 231 16.81 7.01 2.10
CA LEU A 231 17.34 7.97 3.07
C LEU A 231 18.01 9.19 2.41
N GLU A 232 18.67 9.03 1.26
CA GLU A 232 19.33 10.12 0.54
C GLU A 232 18.32 11.09 -0.10
N GLN A 233 17.22 10.55 -0.63
CA GLN A 233 16.09 11.33 -1.16
C GLN A 233 15.36 12.08 -0.05
N LEU A 234 15.12 11.44 1.09
CA LEU A 234 14.52 12.09 2.27
C LEU A 234 15.41 13.16 2.92
N ALA A 235 16.72 13.12 2.65
CA ALA A 235 17.69 14.13 3.05
C ALA A 235 17.86 15.25 1.99
N GLY A 236 17.22 15.13 0.82
CA GLY A 236 17.34 16.10 -0.27
C GLY A 236 18.67 16.04 -1.03
N VAL A 237 19.43 14.95 -0.88
CA VAL A 237 20.73 14.76 -1.54
C VAL A 237 20.55 14.24 -2.97
N MET A 238 19.48 13.49 -3.21
CA MET A 238 19.14 12.93 -4.52
C MET A 238 17.79 13.45 -5.03
N PRO A 239 17.61 13.58 -6.36
CA PRO A 239 16.31 13.85 -6.92
C PRO A 239 15.33 12.70 -6.63
N VAL A 240 14.06 13.07 -6.43
CA VAL A 240 12.97 12.10 -6.25
C VAL A 240 12.35 11.79 -7.60
N ASN A 241 12.20 10.51 -7.90
CA ASN A 241 11.48 10.04 -9.07
C ASN A 241 10.11 9.55 -8.65
N ALA A 242 9.08 9.97 -9.36
CA ALA A 242 7.80 9.28 -9.38
C ALA A 242 7.81 8.23 -10.49
N PHE A 243 7.07 7.15 -10.27
CA PHE A 243 6.86 6.09 -11.24
C PHE A 243 5.36 5.84 -11.39
N THR A 244 4.97 5.22 -12.50
CA THR A 244 3.68 4.56 -12.66
C THR A 244 3.90 3.06 -12.71
N MET A 245 2.93 2.29 -12.18
CA MET A 245 2.89 0.84 -12.36
C MET A 245 2.38 0.43 -13.74
N THR A 246 1.80 1.37 -14.50
CA THR A 246 1.47 1.17 -15.91
C THR A 246 2.75 1.21 -16.76
N GLU A 247 2.62 0.90 -18.05
CA GLU A 247 3.76 0.95 -18.96
C GLU A 247 4.18 2.39 -19.33
N SER A 248 3.29 3.39 -19.20
CA SER A 248 3.53 4.76 -19.66
C SER A 248 3.07 5.80 -18.63
N PHE A 249 4.01 6.60 -18.14
CA PHE A 249 3.75 7.69 -17.19
C PHE A 249 2.82 8.74 -17.80
N GLN A 250 3.00 9.04 -19.10
CA GLN A 250 2.15 10.02 -19.78
C GLN A 250 0.71 9.52 -19.90
N ARG A 251 0.50 8.23 -20.24
CA ARG A 251 -0.85 7.66 -20.29
C ARG A 251 -1.57 7.75 -18.95
N ALA A 252 -0.88 7.43 -17.85
CA ALA A 252 -1.46 7.54 -16.51
C ALA A 252 -1.84 8.99 -16.17
N LEU A 253 -1.02 9.98 -16.58
CA LEU A 253 -1.35 11.40 -16.44
C LEU A 253 -2.56 11.82 -17.28
N ASP A 254 -2.63 11.37 -18.53
CA ASP A 254 -3.73 11.69 -19.43
C ASP A 254 -5.06 11.16 -18.87
N LEU A 255 -5.06 9.93 -18.35
CA LEU A 255 -6.23 9.34 -17.69
C LEU A 255 -6.60 10.08 -16.39
N ALA A 256 -5.61 10.48 -15.58
CA ALA A 256 -5.85 11.26 -14.37
C ALA A 256 -6.45 12.65 -14.70
N ALA A 257 -5.94 13.31 -15.74
CA ALA A 257 -6.42 14.61 -16.20
C ALA A 257 -7.84 14.52 -16.80
N ALA A 258 -8.10 13.48 -17.58
CA ALA A 258 -9.41 13.20 -18.17
C ALA A 258 -10.43 12.63 -17.18
N LYS A 259 -10.00 12.30 -15.95
CA LYS A 259 -10.80 11.62 -14.92
C LYS A 259 -11.39 10.30 -15.42
N THR A 260 -10.59 9.55 -16.17
CA THR A 260 -11.00 8.30 -16.80
C THR A 260 -10.57 7.10 -15.97
N LEU A 261 -11.52 6.20 -15.71
CA LEU A 261 -11.32 4.95 -15.01
C LEU A 261 -11.02 3.83 -16.01
N VAL A 262 -9.79 3.33 -15.94
CA VAL A 262 -9.36 2.13 -16.66
C VAL A 262 -8.89 1.10 -15.66
N VAL A 263 -9.47 -0.11 -15.72
CA VAL A 263 -9.11 -1.27 -14.91
C VAL A 263 -8.67 -2.38 -15.85
N ASP A 264 -7.38 -2.72 -15.84
CA ASP A 264 -6.77 -3.66 -16.80
C ASP A 264 -7.26 -5.11 -16.61
N GLU A 265 -7.33 -5.57 -15.35
CA GLU A 265 -7.74 -6.94 -15.00
C GLU A 265 -8.88 -6.96 -13.95
N PRO A 266 -10.11 -6.54 -14.29
CA PRO A 266 -11.20 -6.40 -13.32
C PRO A 266 -11.55 -7.70 -12.60
N LEU A 267 -11.43 -8.85 -13.27
CA LEU A 267 -11.62 -10.18 -12.67
C LEU A 267 -10.64 -10.51 -11.54
N ASN A 268 -9.48 -9.88 -11.52
CA ASN A 268 -8.42 -10.12 -10.55
C ASN A 268 -8.46 -9.14 -9.37
N VAL A 269 -9.43 -8.21 -9.36
CA VAL A 269 -9.61 -7.21 -8.31
C VAL A 269 -10.42 -7.81 -7.16
N LEU A 270 -9.81 -7.81 -5.98
CA LEU A 270 -10.52 -8.14 -4.74
C LEU A 270 -11.30 -6.92 -4.24
N ASN A 271 -12.52 -7.11 -3.77
CA ASN A 271 -13.43 -6.04 -3.34
C ASN A 271 -13.72 -5.01 -4.46
N GLY A 272 -13.82 -5.48 -5.71
CA GLY A 272 -14.01 -4.64 -6.89
C GLY A 272 -15.16 -3.66 -6.77
N LEU A 273 -16.33 -4.09 -6.26
CA LEU A 273 -17.50 -3.20 -6.09
C LEU A 273 -17.21 -1.99 -5.19
N THR A 274 -16.57 -2.20 -4.04
CA THR A 274 -16.27 -1.12 -3.10
C THR A 274 -15.22 -0.18 -3.66
N LEU A 275 -14.20 -0.72 -4.31
CA LEU A 275 -13.16 0.09 -4.97
C LEU A 275 -13.73 0.88 -6.15
N TYR A 276 -14.66 0.28 -6.90
CA TYR A 276 -15.38 0.93 -7.98
C TYR A 276 -16.23 2.09 -7.49
N ALA A 277 -17.08 1.86 -6.49
CA ALA A 277 -17.87 2.92 -5.87
C ALA A 277 -17.00 4.05 -5.30
N HIS A 278 -15.85 3.72 -4.69
CA HIS A 278 -14.89 4.70 -4.21
C HIS A 278 -14.27 5.51 -5.37
N ALA A 279 -13.95 4.87 -6.50
CA ALA A 279 -13.43 5.55 -7.69
C ALA A 279 -14.44 6.54 -8.28
N LEU A 280 -15.71 6.15 -8.39
CA LEU A 280 -16.78 7.04 -8.87
C LEU A 280 -17.04 8.20 -7.90
N CYS A 281 -17.25 7.91 -6.62
CA CYS A 281 -17.77 8.88 -5.66
C CYS A 281 -16.71 9.81 -5.08
N HIS A 282 -15.52 9.31 -4.78
CA HIS A 282 -14.49 10.07 -4.08
C HIS A 282 -13.38 10.55 -5.01
N LYS A 283 -12.99 9.72 -5.97
CA LYS A 283 -11.95 10.07 -6.94
C LYS A 283 -12.53 10.78 -8.18
N ILE A 284 -13.85 10.73 -8.37
CA ILE A 284 -14.58 11.34 -9.49
C ILE A 284 -14.03 10.79 -10.83
N LEU A 285 -13.68 9.51 -10.86
CA LEU A 285 -13.27 8.83 -12.08
C LEU A 285 -14.50 8.20 -12.73
N LEU A 286 -14.61 8.28 -14.05
CA LEU A 286 -15.70 7.68 -14.82
C LEU A 286 -15.13 6.67 -15.82
N PRO A 287 -15.80 5.52 -16.06
CA PRO A 287 -15.39 4.62 -17.14
C PRO A 287 -15.30 5.35 -18.48
N GLU A 288 -14.42 4.86 -19.35
CA GLU A 288 -14.21 5.44 -20.67
C GLU A 288 -15.49 5.47 -21.50
N ASP A 289 -16.32 4.41 -21.39
CA ASP A 289 -17.61 4.30 -22.04
C ASP A 289 -18.60 3.42 -21.25
N ILE A 290 -19.83 3.35 -21.75
CA ILE A 290 -20.90 2.53 -21.14
C ILE A 290 -20.60 1.03 -21.19
N ALA A 291 -19.83 0.56 -22.18
CA ALA A 291 -19.48 -0.85 -22.27
C ALA A 291 -18.49 -1.24 -21.15
N CYS A 292 -17.56 -0.35 -20.81
CA CYS A 292 -16.68 -0.48 -19.66
C CYS A 292 -17.48 -0.44 -18.34
N GLU A 293 -18.41 0.50 -18.18
CA GLU A 293 -19.31 0.57 -17.01
C GLU A 293 -20.06 -0.76 -16.80
N ASP A 294 -20.73 -1.27 -17.85
CA ASP A 294 -21.48 -2.52 -17.79
C ASP A 294 -20.58 -3.73 -17.47
N SER A 295 -19.39 -3.75 -18.06
CA SER A 295 -18.40 -4.81 -17.83
C SER A 295 -17.87 -4.78 -16.40
N TYR A 296 -17.43 -3.64 -15.89
CA TYR A 296 -16.93 -3.49 -14.53
C TYR A 296 -18.02 -3.83 -13.51
N GLY A 297 -19.22 -3.27 -13.68
CA GLY A 297 -20.36 -3.51 -12.81
C GLY A 297 -20.69 -5.00 -12.69
N THR A 298 -20.79 -5.69 -13.82
CA THR A 298 -21.12 -7.12 -13.88
C THR A 298 -20.02 -7.97 -13.24
N LEU A 299 -18.76 -7.80 -13.65
CA LEU A 299 -17.65 -8.62 -13.16
C LEU A 299 -17.41 -8.45 -11.66
N PHE A 300 -17.52 -7.21 -11.15
CA PHE A 300 -17.37 -6.95 -9.72
C PHE A 300 -18.55 -7.49 -8.91
N ALA A 301 -19.77 -7.39 -9.41
CA ALA A 301 -20.96 -7.94 -8.76
C ALA A 301 -20.92 -9.46 -8.69
N ASP A 302 -20.56 -10.12 -9.79
CA ASP A 302 -20.45 -11.58 -9.85
C ASP A 302 -19.38 -12.07 -8.87
N SER A 303 -18.20 -11.47 -8.85
CA SER A 303 -17.13 -11.81 -7.91
C SER A 303 -17.54 -11.66 -6.43
N PHE A 304 -18.32 -10.60 -6.14
CA PHE A 304 -18.87 -10.40 -4.79
C PHE A 304 -19.89 -11.48 -4.43
N MET A 305 -20.81 -11.80 -5.33
CA MET A 305 -21.83 -12.83 -5.10
C MET A 305 -21.21 -14.22 -4.94
N ASP A 306 -20.20 -14.57 -5.75
CA ASP A 306 -19.42 -15.80 -5.60
C ASP A 306 -18.79 -15.90 -4.21
N THR A 307 -18.22 -14.79 -3.72
CA THR A 307 -17.66 -14.73 -2.36
C THR A 307 -18.75 -14.95 -1.31
N CYS A 308 -19.92 -14.35 -1.45
CA CYS A 308 -21.05 -14.57 -0.55
C CYS A 308 -21.51 -16.04 -0.55
N PHE A 309 -21.63 -16.68 -1.71
CA PHE A 309 -22.03 -18.08 -1.83
C PHE A 309 -21.00 -19.02 -1.18
N MET A 310 -19.71 -18.74 -1.35
CA MET A 310 -18.64 -19.50 -0.70
C MET A 310 -18.73 -19.41 0.82
N LEU A 311 -18.94 -18.20 1.36
CA LEU A 311 -19.07 -17.98 2.81
C LEU A 311 -20.33 -18.64 3.40
N GLN A 312 -21.38 -18.79 2.61
CA GLN A 312 -22.61 -19.49 3.03
C GLN A 312 -22.52 -21.02 2.90
N GLY A 313 -21.41 -21.57 2.38
CA GLY A 313 -21.25 -23.01 2.15
C GLY A 313 -22.19 -23.57 1.10
N ARG A 314 -22.64 -22.77 0.12
CA ARG A 314 -23.55 -23.18 -0.96
C ARG A 314 -22.81 -23.70 -2.19
N PHE A 315 -21.83 -24.59 -1.98
CA PHE A 315 -21.08 -25.29 -3.03
C PHE A 315 -20.91 -26.76 -2.70
#